data_AF-A0A392MNF9-F1
#
_entry.id   AF-A0A392MNF9-F1
#
_cell.length_a   1.000
_cell.length_b   1.000
_cell.length_c   1.000
_cell.angle_alpha   90.00
_cell.angle_beta   90.00
_cell.angle_gamma   90.00
#
_symmetry.space_group_name_H-M   'P 1'
#
loop_
_entity.id
_entity.type
_entity.pdbx_description
1 polymer ?
#
loop_
_entity_poly.entity_id
_entity_poly.type
_entity_poly.pdbx_seq_one_letter_code
_entity_poly.pdbx_strand_id
1 'polypeptide(L)'
;IAICIFDDVAEQCCEAAIKYYDTYLPFLLEACNDETPDVRQAAVYGLGVCAEYGGSVFKTLVGEALSRLNAVIQHPNALHSDNIMAYDNAVSALGKICQFHRDSIDSAQVIPAWLNCLPIKGDLIEAKVVHDQLCSMAERSDRELLGPNNQYLPKIVSVFAE
;
A
#
# COMPACT_ATOMS: atom_id res chain seq x y z
N ILE A 1 5.56 -10.79 -15.72
CA ILE A 1 6.55 -10.19 -16.64
C ILE A 1 6.09 -8.81 -17.12
N ALA A 2 4.95 -8.68 -17.82
CA ALA A 2 4.52 -7.37 -18.33
C ALA A 2 4.26 -6.34 -17.21
N ILE A 3 3.59 -6.73 -16.12
CA ILE A 3 3.33 -5.86 -14.96
C ILE A 3 4.64 -5.36 -14.35
N CYS A 4 5.56 -6.27 -14.01
CA CYS A 4 6.87 -5.92 -13.44
C CYS A 4 7.67 -4.94 -14.29
N ILE A 5 7.65 -5.07 -15.63
CA ILE A 5 8.34 -4.12 -16.52
C ILE A 5 7.74 -2.71 -16.39
N PHE A 6 6.41 -2.61 -16.28
CA PHE A 6 5.77 -1.32 -16.08
C PHE A 6 5.98 -0.79 -14.66
N ASP A 7 6.05 -1.66 -13.65
CA ASP A 7 6.43 -1.29 -12.28
C ASP A 7 7.81 -0.62 -12.30
N ASP A 8 8.80 -1.26 -12.94
CA ASP A 8 10.15 -0.72 -13.09
C ASP A 8 10.15 0.62 -13.83
N VAL A 9 9.37 0.74 -14.91
CA VAL A 9 9.25 2.02 -15.64
C VAL A 9 8.63 3.10 -14.74
N ALA A 10 7.58 2.78 -13.99
CA ALA A 10 6.91 3.72 -13.10
C ALA A 10 7.83 4.15 -11.93
N GLU A 11 8.55 3.21 -11.33
CA GLU A 11 9.44 3.47 -10.21
C GLU A 11 10.69 4.24 -10.63
N GLN A 12 11.33 3.83 -11.72
CA GLN A 12 12.61 4.41 -12.14
C GLN A 12 12.45 5.70 -12.94
N CYS A 13 11.30 5.92 -13.59
CA CYS A 13 11.04 7.13 -14.38
C CYS A 13 10.07 8.12 -13.69
N CYS A 14 9.44 7.73 -12.58
CA CYS A 14 8.53 8.56 -11.78
C CYS A 14 7.54 9.36 -12.63
N GLU A 15 7.54 10.69 -12.54
CA GLU A 15 6.65 11.59 -13.28
C GLU A 15 6.68 11.38 -14.81
N ALA A 16 7.82 10.97 -15.37
CA ALA A 16 7.94 10.73 -16.81
C ALA A 16 7.15 9.50 -17.28
N ALA A 17 6.82 8.57 -16.37
CA ALA A 17 5.99 7.41 -16.66
C ALA A 17 4.49 7.70 -16.69
N ILE A 18 4.04 8.86 -16.15
CA ILE A 18 2.62 9.21 -16.02
C ILE A 18 1.89 9.16 -17.37
N LYS A 19 2.56 9.50 -18.48
CA LYS A 19 1.99 9.42 -19.83
C LYS A 19 1.54 8.01 -20.27
N TYR A 20 1.95 6.97 -19.55
CA TYR A 20 1.53 5.58 -19.79
C TYR A 20 0.41 5.11 -18.86
N TYR A 21 0.05 5.90 -17.83
CA TYR A 21 -0.86 5.48 -16.77
C TYR A 21 -2.28 5.22 -17.29
N ASP A 22 -2.77 6.02 -18.26
CA ASP A 22 -4.10 5.82 -18.87
C ASP A 22 -4.25 4.43 -19.51
N THR A 23 -3.16 3.86 -20.02
CA THR A 23 -3.16 2.51 -20.60
C THR A 23 -2.93 1.46 -19.52
N TYR A 24 -2.02 1.73 -18.58
CA TYR A 24 -1.50 0.72 -17.67
C TYR A 24 -2.34 0.51 -16.40
N LEU A 25 -2.84 1.59 -15.79
CA LEU A 25 -3.58 1.51 -14.52
C LEU A 25 -4.84 0.64 -14.56
N PRO A 26 -5.66 0.64 -15.64
CA PRO A 26 -6.81 -0.25 -15.70
C PRO A 26 -6.44 -1.74 -15.59
N PHE A 27 -5.37 -2.17 -16.29
CA PHE A 27 -4.89 -3.55 -16.20
C PHE A 27 -4.28 -3.86 -14.84
N LEU A 28 -3.58 -2.88 -14.25
CA LEU A 28 -2.99 -3.03 -12.93
C LEU A 28 -4.04 -3.23 -11.84
N LEU A 29 -5.10 -2.42 -11.87
CA LEU A 29 -6.22 -2.50 -10.93
C LEU A 29 -6.97 -3.83 -11.04
N GLU A 30 -7.15 -4.35 -12.25
CA GLU A 30 -7.73 -5.68 -12.47
C GLU A 30 -6.83 -6.79 -11.90
N ALA A 31 -5.53 -6.73 -12.21
CA ALA A 31 -4.55 -7.74 -11.80
C ALA A 31 -4.32 -7.82 -10.28
N CYS A 32 -4.65 -6.76 -9.52
CA CYS A 32 -4.58 -6.76 -8.05
C CYS A 32 -5.40 -7.90 -7.42
N ASN A 33 -6.44 -8.39 -8.10
CA ASN A 33 -7.30 -9.46 -7.60
C ASN A 33 -7.27 -10.71 -8.51
N ASP A 34 -6.19 -10.91 -9.28
CA ASP A 34 -5.95 -12.14 -10.06
C ASP A 34 -5.94 -13.38 -9.14
N GLU A 35 -6.25 -14.56 -9.67
CA GLU A 35 -6.19 -15.83 -8.92
C GLU A 35 -4.75 -16.22 -8.56
N THR A 36 -3.77 -15.81 -9.37
CA THR A 36 -2.36 -16.14 -9.23
C THR A 36 -1.69 -15.20 -8.22
N PRO A 37 -1.10 -15.71 -7.12
CA PRO A 37 -0.50 -14.87 -6.09
C PRO A 37 0.62 -13.95 -6.59
N ASP A 38 1.51 -14.45 -7.46
CA ASP A 38 2.61 -13.67 -8.03
C ASP A 38 2.10 -12.49 -8.89
N VAL A 39 0.96 -12.67 -9.58
CA VAL A 39 0.33 -11.60 -10.35
C VAL A 39 -0.24 -10.54 -9.43
N ARG A 40 -0.93 -10.96 -8.35
CA ARG A 40 -1.41 -10.02 -7.32
C ARG A 40 -0.27 -9.26 -6.69
N GLN A 41 0.82 -9.93 -6.31
CA GLN A 41 1.99 -9.29 -5.71
C GLN A 41 2.55 -8.19 -6.61
N ALA A 42 2.84 -8.50 -7.88
CA ALA A 42 3.33 -7.51 -8.82
C ALA A 42 2.34 -6.35 -8.98
N ALA A 43 1.04 -6.66 -9.07
CA ALA A 43 0.04 -5.65 -9.28
C ALA A 43 -0.12 -4.67 -8.11
N VAL A 44 -0.17 -5.18 -6.87
CA VAL A 44 -0.29 -4.31 -5.69
C VAL A 44 0.98 -3.53 -5.40
N TYR A 45 2.16 -4.09 -5.73
CA TYR A 45 3.43 -3.36 -5.71
C TYR A 45 3.39 -2.17 -6.69
N GLY A 46 3.08 -2.44 -7.96
CA GLY A 46 2.93 -1.40 -8.99
C GLY A 46 1.90 -0.34 -8.61
N LEU A 47 0.78 -0.75 -7.99
CA LEU A 47 -0.25 0.17 -7.53
C LEU A 47 0.28 1.09 -6.43
N GLY A 48 1.12 0.58 -5.52
CA GLY A 48 1.84 1.36 -4.53
C GLY A 48 2.82 2.36 -5.16
N VAL A 49 3.59 1.95 -6.16
CA VAL A 49 4.49 2.84 -6.94
C VAL A 49 3.67 3.95 -7.61
N CYS A 50 2.53 3.61 -8.21
CA CYS A 50 1.64 4.60 -8.83
C CYS A 50 1.01 5.56 -7.81
N ALA A 51 0.70 5.10 -6.60
CA ALA A 51 0.24 5.97 -5.51
C ALA A 51 1.33 6.95 -5.04
N GLU A 52 2.59 6.57 -5.14
CA GLU A 52 3.71 7.41 -4.72
C GLU A 52 4.10 8.45 -5.79
N TYR A 53 4.18 8.03 -7.06
CA TYR A 53 4.71 8.86 -8.14
C TYR A 53 3.67 9.35 -9.16
N GLY A 54 2.42 8.86 -9.09
CA GLY A 54 1.37 9.17 -10.06
C GLY A 54 0.70 10.54 -9.91
N GLY A 55 0.98 11.25 -8.81
CA GLY A 55 0.47 12.59 -8.55
C GLY A 55 -1.05 12.70 -8.73
N SER A 56 -1.52 13.75 -9.41
CA SER A 56 -2.96 13.98 -9.60
C SER A 56 -3.66 12.94 -10.46
N VAL A 57 -2.94 12.18 -11.30
CA VAL A 57 -3.53 11.13 -12.13
C VAL A 57 -4.01 9.97 -11.26
N PHE A 58 -3.22 9.56 -10.26
CA PHE A 58 -3.64 8.52 -9.33
C PHE A 58 -4.79 8.98 -8.43
N LYS A 59 -4.87 10.28 -8.12
CA LYS A 59 -5.90 10.85 -7.22
C LYS A 59 -7.34 10.46 -7.60
N THR A 60 -7.64 10.37 -8.90
CA THR A 60 -8.97 10.00 -9.39
C THR A 60 -9.31 8.53 -9.19
N LEU A 61 -8.30 7.69 -8.92
CA LEU A 61 -8.40 6.23 -8.82
C LEU A 61 -8.24 5.73 -7.38
N VAL A 62 -7.95 6.60 -6.42
CA VAL A 62 -7.72 6.24 -5.00
C VAL A 62 -8.85 5.38 -4.44
N GLY A 63 -10.11 5.70 -4.73
CA GLY A 63 -11.26 4.93 -4.26
C GLY A 63 -11.27 3.49 -4.79
N GLU A 64 -10.97 3.29 -6.07
CA GLU A 64 -10.88 1.95 -6.65
C GLU A 64 -9.65 1.21 -6.12
N ALA A 65 -8.49 1.88 -6.06
CA ALA A 65 -7.26 1.32 -5.51
C ALA A 65 -7.46 0.78 -4.08
N LEU A 66 -8.11 1.57 -3.20
CA LEU A 66 -8.46 1.13 -1.84
C LEU A 66 -9.34 -0.13 -1.85
N SER A 67 -10.34 -0.19 -2.74
CA SER A 67 -11.20 -1.37 -2.87
C SER A 67 -10.41 -2.61 -3.30
N ARG A 68 -9.49 -2.48 -4.27
CA ARG A 68 -8.67 -3.58 -4.77
C ARG A 68 -7.70 -4.09 -3.71
N LEU A 69 -7.01 -3.17 -3.02
CA LEU A 69 -6.09 -3.49 -1.93
C LEU A 69 -6.82 -4.17 -0.76
N ASN A 70 -7.98 -3.65 -0.36
CA ASN A 70 -8.77 -4.25 0.71
C ASN A 70 -9.20 -5.69 0.38
N ALA A 71 -9.52 -5.99 -0.88
CA ALA A 71 -9.84 -7.36 -1.29
C ALA A 71 -8.64 -8.32 -1.14
N VAL A 72 -7.40 -7.87 -1.39
CA VAL A 72 -6.18 -8.66 -1.15
C VAL A 72 -5.92 -8.84 0.34
N ILE A 73 -6.02 -7.75 1.11
CA ILE A 73 -5.76 -7.74 2.56
C ILE A 73 -6.76 -8.62 3.31
N GLN A 74 -8.03 -8.62 2.90
CA GLN A 74 -9.10 -9.41 3.52
C GLN A 74 -9.29 -10.79 2.89
N HIS A 75 -8.42 -11.19 1.95
CA HIS A 75 -8.54 -12.51 1.32
C HIS A 75 -8.45 -13.62 2.39
N PRO A 76 -9.32 -14.65 2.37
CA PRO A 76 -9.37 -15.67 3.44
C PRO A 76 -8.03 -16.37 3.71
N ASN A 77 -7.21 -16.49 2.67
CA ASN A 77 -5.88 -17.11 2.73
C ASN A 77 -4.75 -16.08 2.62
N ALA A 78 -4.99 -14.79 2.91
CA ALA A 78 -4.01 -13.72 2.71
C ALA A 78 -2.67 -14.00 3.42
N LEU A 79 -2.71 -14.59 4.62
CA LEU A 79 -1.53 -14.92 5.43
C LEU A 79 -0.94 -16.32 5.14
N HIS A 80 -1.46 -17.04 4.13
CA HIS A 80 -0.86 -18.30 3.68
C HIS A 80 0.49 -18.02 3.01
N SER A 81 1.43 -18.98 3.05
CA SER A 81 2.79 -18.84 2.50
C SER A 81 2.82 -18.36 1.04
N ASP A 82 1.85 -18.79 0.26
CA ASP A 82 1.77 -18.46 -1.17
C ASP A 82 1.26 -17.02 -1.40
N ASN A 83 0.57 -16.43 -0.42
CA ASN A 83 -0.09 -15.13 -0.55
C ASN A 83 0.55 -14.03 0.28
N ILE A 84 1.43 -14.39 1.23
CA ILE A 84 1.99 -13.45 2.20
C ILE A 84 2.73 -12.29 1.55
N MET A 85 3.43 -12.54 0.43
CA MET A 85 4.12 -11.49 -0.32
C MET A 85 3.12 -10.48 -0.90
N ALA A 86 2.02 -10.96 -1.51
CA ALA A 86 0.97 -10.09 -2.04
C ALA A 86 0.23 -9.33 -0.92
N TYR A 87 0.00 -9.97 0.23
CA TYR A 87 -0.57 -9.29 1.40
C TYR A 87 0.32 -8.15 1.87
N ASP A 88 1.62 -8.42 2.09
CA ASP A 88 2.58 -7.43 2.58
C ASP A 88 2.73 -6.24 1.63
N ASN A 89 2.83 -6.52 0.31
CA ASN A 89 2.92 -5.49 -0.70
C ASN A 89 1.62 -4.67 -0.78
N ALA A 90 0.44 -5.29 -0.57
CA ALA A 90 -0.83 -4.57 -0.52
C ALA A 90 -0.94 -3.65 0.71
N VAL A 91 -0.45 -4.09 1.87
CA VAL A 91 -0.38 -3.26 3.09
C VAL A 91 0.60 -2.10 2.90
N SER A 92 1.73 -2.33 2.23
CA SER A 92 2.66 -1.26 1.88
C SER A 92 2.04 -0.24 0.91
N ALA A 93 1.39 -0.70 -0.15
CA ALA A 93 0.67 0.18 -1.09
C ALA A 93 -0.43 1.00 -0.40
N LEU A 94 -1.17 0.40 0.54
CA LEU A 94 -2.14 1.12 1.37
C LEU A 94 -1.47 2.22 2.21
N GLY A 95 -0.30 1.92 2.77
CA GLY A 95 0.56 2.91 3.43
C GLY A 95 0.89 4.08 2.51
N LYS A 96 1.38 3.81 1.30
CA LYS A 96 1.70 4.86 0.31
C LYS A 96 0.48 5.72 -0.02
N ILE A 97 -0.71 5.15 -0.16
CA ILE A 97 -1.96 5.92 -0.32
C ILE A 97 -2.21 6.82 0.91
N CYS A 98 -2.04 6.32 2.13
CA CYS A 98 -2.19 7.12 3.36
C CYS A 98 -1.22 8.33 3.40
N GLN A 99 -0.03 8.19 2.83
CA GLN A 99 1.00 9.23 2.82
C GLN A 99 0.80 10.25 1.70
N PHE A 100 0.65 9.79 0.45
CA PHE A 100 0.67 10.66 -0.73
C PHE A 100 -0.72 11.13 -1.15
N HIS A 101 -1.77 10.45 -0.70
CA HIS A 101 -3.15 10.73 -1.07
C HIS A 101 -4.09 10.90 0.13
N ARG A 102 -3.56 11.33 1.28
CA ARG A 102 -4.31 11.54 2.53
C ARG A 102 -5.59 12.36 2.36
N ASP A 103 -5.56 13.42 1.55
CA ASP A 103 -6.71 14.30 1.29
C ASP A 103 -7.80 13.65 0.43
N SER A 104 -7.58 12.42 -0.05
CA SER A 104 -8.48 11.69 -0.95
C SER A 104 -9.12 10.47 -0.26
N ILE A 105 -8.88 10.29 1.04
CA ILE A 105 -9.36 9.16 1.83
C ILE A 105 -9.99 9.64 3.14
N ASP A 106 -10.83 8.80 3.75
CA ASP A 106 -11.20 8.98 5.16
C ASP A 106 -10.03 8.54 6.04
N SER A 107 -9.08 9.44 6.28
CA SER A 107 -7.85 9.14 7.02
C SER A 107 -8.11 8.65 8.44
N ALA A 108 -9.23 9.05 9.06
CA ALA A 108 -9.62 8.62 10.40
C ALA A 108 -10.04 7.15 10.45
N GLN A 109 -10.41 6.55 9.31
CA GLN A 109 -10.71 5.12 9.20
C GLN A 109 -9.54 4.33 8.61
N VAL A 110 -8.93 4.84 7.54
CA VAL A 110 -7.95 4.09 6.74
C VAL A 110 -6.61 3.94 7.46
N ILE A 111 -6.13 4.98 8.15
CA ILE A 111 -4.83 4.92 8.85
C ILE A 111 -4.87 3.92 10.02
N PRO A 112 -5.89 3.91 10.90
CA PRO A 112 -6.00 2.88 11.93
C PRO A 112 -6.16 1.47 11.35
N ALA A 113 -6.88 1.31 10.23
CA ALA A 113 -7.00 0.02 9.55
C ALA A 113 -5.64 -0.48 9.04
N TRP A 114 -4.86 0.39 8.40
CA TRP A 114 -3.50 0.11 7.97
C TRP A 114 -2.59 -0.27 9.15
N LEU A 115 -2.62 0.49 10.25
CA LEU A 115 -1.84 0.19 11.46
C LEU A 115 -2.17 -1.20 12.04
N ASN A 116 -3.42 -1.64 11.94
CA ASN A 116 -3.83 -2.97 12.41
C ASN A 116 -3.26 -4.12 11.56
N CYS A 117 -2.84 -3.87 10.33
CA CYS A 117 -2.16 -4.86 9.48
C CYS A 117 -0.68 -5.05 9.83
N LEU A 118 -0.10 -4.17 10.66
CA LEU A 118 1.34 -4.19 10.97
C LEU A 118 1.67 -5.09 12.18
N PRO A 119 2.90 -5.62 12.28
CA PRO A 119 3.94 -5.60 11.25
C PRO A 119 3.70 -6.61 10.13
N ILE A 120 4.22 -6.30 8.95
CA ILE A 120 4.34 -7.23 7.82
C ILE A 120 5.67 -7.99 7.90
N LYS A 121 5.73 -9.23 7.40
CA LYS A 121 6.84 -10.17 7.74
C LYS A 121 7.32 -11.07 6.60
N GLY A 122 6.51 -11.29 5.58
CA GLY A 122 6.89 -12.07 4.40
C GLY A 122 7.87 -11.31 3.52
N ASP A 123 7.51 -10.08 3.12
CA ASP A 123 8.36 -9.23 2.29
C ASP A 123 9.19 -8.26 3.14
N LEU A 124 10.44 -8.63 3.38
CA LEU A 124 11.37 -7.85 4.21
C LEU A 124 11.82 -6.53 3.56
N ILE A 125 11.62 -6.36 2.25
CA ILE A 125 11.91 -5.08 1.58
C ILE A 125 10.78 -4.11 1.93
N GLU A 126 9.54 -4.51 1.70
CA GLU A 126 8.37 -3.70 2.02
C GLU A 126 8.21 -3.49 3.54
N ALA A 127 8.61 -4.45 4.38
CA ALA A 127 8.61 -4.29 5.83
C ALA A 127 9.47 -3.09 6.28
N LYS A 128 10.61 -2.85 5.63
CA LYS A 128 11.44 -1.68 5.94
C LYS A 128 10.76 -0.38 5.52
N VAL A 129 10.13 -0.35 4.35
CA VAL A 129 9.39 0.81 3.83
C VAL A 129 8.26 1.18 4.79
N VAL A 130 7.45 0.20 5.17
CA VAL A 130 6.30 0.39 6.08
C VAL A 130 6.75 0.78 7.49
N HIS A 131 7.84 0.22 7.99
CA HIS A 131 8.39 0.60 9.28
C HIS A 131 8.93 2.03 9.29
N ASP A 132 9.66 2.44 8.24
CA ASP A 132 10.13 3.83 8.08
C ASP A 132 8.97 4.81 7.98
N GLN A 133 7.91 4.42 7.27
CA GLN A 133 6.67 5.18 7.20
C GLN A 133 6.01 5.33 8.58
N LEU A 134 5.91 4.25 9.36
CA LEU A 134 5.35 4.28 10.71
C LEU A 134 6.17 5.19 11.63
N CYS A 135 7.51 5.12 11.57
CA CYS A 135 8.40 6.06 12.27
C CYS A 135 8.09 7.50 11.89
N SER A 136 8.06 7.80 10.59
CA SER A 136 7.79 9.15 10.08
C SER A 136 6.44 9.69 10.55
N MET A 137 5.38 8.87 10.55
CA MET A 137 4.06 9.28 11.04
C MET A 137 4.04 9.49 12.57
N ALA A 138 4.78 8.67 13.33
CA ALA A 138 4.90 8.81 14.78
C ALA A 138 5.69 10.08 15.17
N GLU A 139 6.81 10.35 14.49
CA GLU A 139 7.64 11.55 14.71
C GLU A 139 6.87 12.85 14.43
N ARG A 140 6.03 12.87 13.39
CA ARG A 140 5.12 13.99 13.12
C ARG A 140 3.94 14.09 14.09
N SER A 141 3.76 13.10 14.97
CA SER A 141 2.61 13.01 15.87
C SER A 141 1.27 13.05 15.13
N ASP A 142 1.18 12.31 14.02
CA ASP A 142 -0.03 12.23 13.20
C ASP A 142 -1.23 11.78 14.06
N ARG A 143 -2.28 12.62 14.12
CA ARG A 143 -3.42 12.42 15.03
C ARG A 143 -4.18 11.14 14.76
N GLU A 144 -4.40 10.81 13.49
CA GLU A 144 -5.10 9.59 13.10
C GLU A 144 -4.28 8.33 13.42
N LEU A 145 -2.94 8.42 13.45
CA LEU A 145 -2.07 7.30 13.83
C LEU A 145 -2.12 7.06 15.34
N LEU A 146 -1.99 8.11 16.16
CA LEU A 146 -1.98 7.99 17.62
C LEU A 146 -3.38 7.66 18.17
N GLY A 147 -4.42 8.13 17.48
CA GLY A 147 -5.80 8.04 17.89
C GLY A 147 -6.15 8.97 19.07
N PRO A 148 -7.44 9.07 19.42
CA PRO A 148 -7.88 9.82 20.59
C PRO A 148 -7.16 9.36 21.87
N ASN A 149 -6.61 10.30 22.64
CA ASN A 149 -5.86 10.03 23.88
C ASN A 149 -4.70 9.03 23.71
N ASN A 150 -4.07 9.01 22.53
CA ASN A 150 -2.96 8.10 22.20
C ASN A 150 -3.33 6.60 22.34
N GLN A 151 -4.60 6.24 22.15
CA GLN A 151 -5.08 4.87 22.36
C GLN A 151 -4.36 3.82 21.49
N TYR A 152 -3.77 4.20 20.35
CA TYR A 152 -3.05 3.28 19.47
C TYR A 152 -1.56 3.15 19.78
N LEU A 153 -1.04 3.94 20.72
CA LEU A 153 0.37 3.89 21.12
C LEU A 153 0.87 2.49 21.51
N PRO A 154 0.12 1.66 22.26
CA PRO A 154 0.55 0.29 22.56
C PRO A 154 0.74 -0.56 21.30
N LYS A 155 -0.11 -0.39 20.29
CA LYS A 155 0.02 -1.09 19.00
C LYS A 155 1.28 -0.63 18.27
N ILE A 156 1.52 0.67 18.19
CA ILE A 156 2.72 1.23 17.54
C ILE A 156 4.00 0.68 18.20
N VAL A 157 4.07 0.70 19.54
CA VAL A 157 5.22 0.16 20.28
C VAL A 157 5.39 -1.34 20.02
N SER A 158 4.29 -2.11 19.94
CA SER A 158 4.40 -3.53 19.64
C SER A 158 4.96 -3.80 18.24
N VAL A 159 4.62 -2.97 17.25
CA VAL A 159 5.15 -3.08 15.88
C VAL A 159 6.67 -2.82 15.86
N PHE A 160 7.16 -1.84 16.63
CA PHE A 160 8.59 -1.53 16.72
C PHE A 160 9.42 -2.55 17.53
N ALA A 161 8.75 -3.44 18.27
CA ALA A 161 9.42 -4.43 19.11
C ALA A 161 9.65 -5.78 18.42
N GLU A 162 9.13 -5.97 17.20
CA GLU A 162 9.30 -7.17 16.37
C GLU A 162 10.46 -7.05 15.40
#